data_AF-A0A4Q0XBV9-F1
#
_entry.id   AF-A0A4Q0XBV9-F1
#
_cell.length_a   1.000
_cell.length_b   1.000
_cell.length_c   1.000
_cell.angle_alpha   90.00
_cell.angle_beta   90.00
_cell.angle_gamma   90.00
#
_symmetry.space_group_name_H-M   'P 1'
#
loop_
_entity.id
_entity.type
_entity.pdbx_description
1 polymer ?
#
loop_
_entity_poly.entity_id
_entity_poly.type
_entity_poly.pdbx_seq_one_letter_code
_entity_poly.pdbx_strand_id
1 'polypeptide(L)' 'MATVDKIRSGLIDKILSIRNKDFLLALDNLISSSSADNEIVELTAEQKEMLEMSDADIKNGRLISQEAMDKRNLEWLDGL' A
#
# COMPACT_ATOMS: atom_id res chain seq x y z
N MET A 1 -20.30 2.39 1.49
CA MET A 1 -19.17 3.31 1.71
C MET A 1 -19.42 4.22 2.91
N ALA A 2 -20.32 5.21 2.85
CA ALA A 2 -20.51 6.22 3.91
C ALA A 2 -20.76 5.69 5.36
N THR A 3 -21.39 4.52 5.54
CA THR A 3 -21.66 3.96 6.88
C THR A 3 -20.42 3.32 7.50
N VAL A 4 -19.60 2.64 6.71
CA VAL A 4 -18.37 1.98 7.19
C VAL A 4 -17.30 3.02 7.51
N ASP A 5 -17.17 4.05 6.68
CA ASP A 5 -16.20 5.12 6.91
C ASP A 5 -16.51 5.89 8.19
N LYS A 6 -17.79 6.16 8.49
CA LYS A 6 -18.22 6.75 9.76
C LYS A 6 -17.89 5.88 10.97
N ILE A 7 -18.04 4.56 10.85
CA ILE A 7 -17.67 3.62 11.91
C ILE A 7 -16.17 3.67 12.16
N ARG A 8 -15.34 3.67 11.10
CA ARG A 8 -13.87 3.75 11.21
C ARG A 8 -13.42 5.05 11.87
N SER A 9 -13.94 6.20 11.43
CA SER A 9 -13.60 7.50 12.04
C SER A 9 -13.98 7.54 13.52
N GLY A 10 -15.18 7.05 13.88
CA GLY A 10 -15.60 7.00 15.29
C GLY A 10 -14.77 6.06 16.15
N LEU A 11 -14.21 4.99 15.58
CA LEU A 11 -13.27 4.11 16.29
C LEU A 11 -11.91 4.77 16.51
N ILE A 12 -11.39 5.50 15.51
CA ILE A 12 -10.12 6.25 15.62
C ILE A 12 -10.22 7.27 16.76
N ASP A 13 -11.30 8.05 16.81
CA ASP A 13 -11.50 9.05 17.86
C ASP A 13 -11.55 8.43 19.26
N LYS A 14 -12.21 7.27 19.39
CA LYS A 14 -12.25 6.52 20.66
C LYS A 14 -10.87 6.02 21.05
N ILE A 15 -10.10 5.47 20.12
CA ILE A 15 -8.72 5.00 20.37
C ILE A 15 -7.83 6.14 20.87
N LEU A 16 -7.90 7.30 20.20
CA LEU A 16 -7.12 8.49 20.58
C LEU A 16 -7.48 9.02 21.99
N SER A 17 -8.69 8.77 22.47
CA SER A 17 -9.15 9.19 23.81
C SER A 17 -8.68 8.27 24.95
N ILE A 18 -8.24 7.05 24.65
CA ILE A 18 -7.86 6.06 25.65
C ILE A 18 -6.46 6.36 26.20
N ARG A 19 -6.36 6.44 27.53
CA ARG A 19 -5.08 6.64 28.24
C ARG A 19 -4.56 5.37 28.92
N ASN A 20 -5.40 4.34 29.01
CA ASN A 20 -5.07 3.09 29.69
C ASN A 20 -4.23 2.21 28.75
N LYS A 21 -2.97 1.96 29.14
CA LYS A 21 -2.01 1.15 28.37
C LYS A 21 -2.47 -0.30 28.21
N ASP A 22 -2.96 -0.93 29.27
CA ASP A 22 -3.36 -2.33 29.25
C ASP A 22 -4.56 -2.55 28.32
N PHE A 23 -5.46 -1.57 28.26
CA PHE A 23 -6.57 -1.58 27.32
C PHE A 23 -6.10 -1.44 25.87
N LEU A 24 -5.15 -0.54 25.59
CA LEU A 24 -4.56 -0.41 24.25
C LEU A 24 -3.85 -1.70 23.81
N LEU A 25 -3.15 -2.37 24.73
CA LEU A 25 -2.50 -3.66 24.47
C LEU A 25 -3.51 -4.77 24.20
N ALA A 26 -4.61 -4.84 24.96
CA ALA A 26 -5.67 -5.82 24.71
C ALA A 26 -6.35 -5.58 23.36
N LEU A 27 -6.56 -4.31 22.99
CA LEU A 27 -7.15 -3.92 21.72
C LEU A 27 -6.24 -4.26 20.53
N ASP A 28 -4.94 -4.00 20.65
CA ASP A 28 -3.94 -4.34 19.64
C ASP A 28 -3.89 -5.86 19.36
N ASN A 29 -3.88 -6.66 20.44
CA ASN A 29 -3.95 -8.11 20.33
C ASN A 29 -5.25 -8.59 19.69
N LEU A 30 -6.40 -7.98 20.05
CA LEU A 30 -7.70 -8.31 19.47
C LEU A 30 -7.72 -8.04 17.96
N ILE A 31 -7.28 -6.86 17.52
CA ILE A 31 -7.25 -6.49 16.11
C ILE A 31 -6.30 -7.42 15.34
N SER A 32 -5.11 -7.67 15.87
CA SER A 32 -4.11 -8.56 15.27
C SER A 32 -4.59 -10.02 15.17
N SER A 33 -5.45 -10.47 16.09
CA SER A 33 -6.08 -11.80 16.02
C SER A 33 -7.25 -11.87 15.03
N SER A 34 -7.84 -10.71 14.70
CA SER A 34 -8.98 -10.60 13.78
C SER A 34 -8.56 -10.43 12.31
N SER A 35 -7.31 -10.03 12.05
CA SER A 35 -6.70 -9.99 10.71
C SER A 35 -6.35 -11.41 10.23
N ALA A 36 -7.35 -12.28 10.18
CA ALA A 36 -7.32 -13.55 9.47
C ALA A 36 -7.76 -13.40 7.99
N ASP A 37 -8.03 -12.18 7.53
CA ASP A 37 -8.07 -11.92 6.09
C ASP A 37 -6.64 -11.69 5.60
N ASN A 38 -5.94 -12.81 5.40
CA ASN A 38 -5.04 -12.96 4.27
C ASN A 38 -5.88 -12.86 2.98
N GLU A 39 -6.55 -11.72 2.74
CA GLU A 39 -7.00 -11.41 1.39
C GLU A 39 -5.72 -11.23 0.58
N ILE A 40 -5.27 -12.34 -0.01
CA ILE A 40 -4.26 -12.34 -1.06
C ILE A 40 -4.80 -11.36 -2.09
N VAL A 41 -4.15 -10.21 -2.19
CA VAL A 41 -4.53 -9.19 -3.17
C VAL A 41 -4.21 -9.78 -4.53
N GLU A 42 -5.23 -10.31 -5.19
CA GLU A 42 -5.12 -10.84 -6.54
C GLU A 42 -4.84 -9.69 -7.51
N LEU A 43 -3.74 -9.82 -8.26
CA LEU A 43 -3.42 -8.86 -9.31
C LEU A 43 -4.48 -8.95 -10.43
N THR A 44 -4.87 -7.78 -10.96
CA THR A 44 -5.73 -7.73 -12.14
C THR A 44 -5.00 -8.29 -13.36
N ALA A 45 -5.75 -8.59 -14.44
CA ALA A 45 -5.15 -9.09 -15.68
C ALA A 45 -4.11 -8.10 -16.25
N GLU A 46 -4.42 -6.80 -16.21
CA GLU A 46 -3.56 -5.73 -16.71
C GLU A 46 -2.28 -5.58 -15.87
N GLN A 47 -2.37 -5.79 -14.55
CA GLN A 47 -1.21 -5.77 -13.67
C GLN A 47 -0.29 -6.98 -13.91
N LYS A 48 -0.87 -8.16 -14.17
CA LYS A 48 -0.10 -9.36 -14.54
C LYS A 48 0.60 -9.15 -15.89
N GLU A 49 -0.10 -8.59 -16.88
CA GLU A 49 0.46 -8.25 -18.19
C GLU A 49 1.63 -7.25 -18.07
N MET A 50 1.50 -6.23 -17.23
CA MET A 50 2.58 -5.27 -16.97
C MET A 50 3.84 -5.93 -16.41
N LEU A 51 3.68 -6.92 -15.51
CA LEU A 51 4.80 -7.69 -14.98
C LEU A 51 5.44 -8.58 -16.04
N GLU A 52 4.64 -9.24 -16.89
CA GLU A 52 5.15 -10.06 -17.99
C GLU A 52 5.95 -9.23 -19.02
N MET A 53 5.49 -8.01 -19.30
CA MET A 53 6.23 -7.05 -20.12
C MET A 53 7.57 -6.67 -19.49
N SER A 54 7.58 -6.42 -18.17
CA SER A 54 8.80 -6.11 -17.42
C SER A 54 9.79 -7.28 -17.44
N ASP A 55 9.32 -8.51 -17.27
CA ASP A 55 10.16 -9.72 -17.39
C ASP A 55 10.76 -9.85 -18.79
N ALA A 56 9.99 -9.54 -19.83
CA ALA A 56 10.49 -9.52 -21.20
C ALA A 56 11.56 -8.43 -21.39
N ASP A 57 11.39 -7.26 -20.81
CA ASP A 57 12.38 -6.17 -20.87
C ASP A 57 13.69 -6.56 -20.17
N ILE A 58 13.61 -7.21 -19.00
CA ILE A 58 14.77 -7.72 -18.27
C ILE A 58 15.50 -8.78 -19.11
N LYS A 59 14.79 -9.77 -19.66
CA LYS A 59 15.38 -10.84 -20.48
C LYS A 59 16.06 -10.33 -21.75
N ASN A 60 15.49 -9.29 -22.35
CA ASN A 60 16.03 -8.68 -23.58
C ASN A 60 17.04 -7.55 -23.30
N GLY A 61 17.39 -7.29 -22.03
CA GLY A 61 18.34 -6.24 -21.66
C GLY A 61 17.86 -4.82 -21.94
N ARG A 62 16.53 -4.62 -22.06
CA ARG A 62 15.90 -3.30 -22.24
C ARG A 62 15.80 -2.56 -20.91
N LEU A 63 16.95 -2.39 -20.26
CA LEU A 63 17.10 -1.75 -18.97
C LEU A 63 17.72 -0.35 -19.14
N ILE A 64 17.43 0.53 -18.19
CA ILE A 64 18.07 1.84 -18.08
C ILE A 64 18.82 1.90 -16.74
N SER A 65 19.90 2.67 -16.68
CA SER A 65 20.57 2.91 -15.40
C SER A 65 19.72 3.82 -14.52
N GLN A 66 19.94 3.75 -13.20
CA GLN A 66 19.22 4.60 -12.24
C GLN A 66 19.48 6.09 -12.54
N GLU A 67 20.72 6.45 -12.88
CA GLU A 67 21.10 7.83 -13.20
C GLU A 67 20.36 8.37 -14.43
N ALA A 68 20.15 7.53 -15.45
CA ALA A 68 19.39 7.90 -16.63
C ALA A 68 17.90 8.11 -16.32
N MET A 69 17.35 7.28 -15.42
CA MET A 69 15.98 7.41 -14.93
C MET A 69 15.79 8.69 -14.12
N ASP A 70 16.71 8.97 -13.20
CA ASP A 70 16.67 10.16 -12.34
C ASP A 70 16.74 11.45 -13.17
N LYS A 71 17.62 11.49 -14.18
CA LYS A 71 17.70 12.62 -15.11
C LYS A 71 16.36 12.85 -15.83
N ARG A 72 15.76 11.79 -16.37
CA ARG A 72 14.46 11.88 -17.06
C ARG A 72 13.35 12.34 -16.11
N ASN A 73 13.36 11.86 -14.87
CA ASN A 73 12.37 12.25 -13.86
C ASN A 73 12.51 13.73 -13.49
N LEU A 74 13.74 14.24 -13.35
CA LEU A 74 14.00 15.67 -13.12
C LEU A 74 13.55 16.52 -14.31
N GLU A 75 13.88 16.12 -15.54
CA GLU A 75 13.40 16.81 -16.75
C GLU A 75 11.86 16.83 -16.85
N TRP A 76 11.19 15.76 -16.42
CA TRP A 76 9.73 15.71 -16.36
C TRP A 76 9.15 16.63 -15.27
N LEU A 77 9.80 16.72 -14.11
CA LEU A 77 9.39 17.60 -13.01
C LEU A 77 9.64 19.08 -13.32
N ASP A 78 10.72 19.41 -14.02
CA ASP A 78 11.08 20.77 -14.42
C ASP A 78 10.23 21.30 -15.60
N GLY A 79 9.56 20.41 -16.34
CA GLY A 79 8.65 20.73 -17.44
C GLY A 79 7.21 21.08 -17.03
N LEU A 80 6.94 21.16 -15.72
CA LEU A 80 5.69 21.62 -15.08
C LEU A 80 5.83 23.05 -14.54
#